data_AF-A0A316MT65-F1
#
_entry.id   AF-A0A316MT65-F1
#
_cell.length_a   1.000
_cell.length_b   1.000
_cell.length_c   1.000
_cell.angle_alpha   90.00
_cell.angle_beta   90.00
_cell.angle_gamma   90.00
#
_symmetry.space_group_name_H-M   'P 1'
#
loop_
_entity.id
_entity.type
_entity.pdbx_description
1 polymer ?
#
loop_
_entity_poly.entity_id
_entity_poly.type
_entity_poly.pdbx_seq_one_letter_code
_entity_poly.pdbx_strand_id
1 'polypeptide(L)'
;MYEFVRTHNKSFPREIAEAYYNIGKKYGVRGDIALCQAILETGWFRFADDTAVTSDQYNFCGLGVTVNKERGHAFESIEEGVTAQIQHLYAYGSRDELPAGETIIDPRFSYVSRGSASTWEDLNGRWAANKHYSDRILSLYYRMAQRTIEIIEVDIPDEYWESHE
;
A
#
# COMPACT_ATOMS: atom_id res chain seq x y z
N MET A 1 1.04 -11.92 -1.76
CA MET A 1 0.68 -10.69 -2.51
C MET A 1 0.27 -10.95 -3.96
N TYR A 2 1.21 -11.26 -4.87
CA TYR A 2 0.92 -11.44 -6.31
C TYR A 2 -0.23 -12.42 -6.61
N GLU A 3 -0.17 -13.65 -6.09
CA GLU A 3 -1.19 -14.67 -6.37
C GLU A 3 -2.58 -14.28 -5.84
N PHE A 4 -2.63 -13.51 -4.76
CA PHE A 4 -3.89 -13.00 -4.22
C PHE A 4 -4.58 -12.06 -5.21
N VAL A 5 -3.86 -11.10 -5.78
CA VAL A 5 -4.41 -10.17 -6.80
C VAL A 5 -4.85 -10.93 -8.05
N ARG A 6 -4.09 -11.95 -8.46
CA ARG A 6 -4.42 -12.83 -9.60
C ARG A 6 -5.68 -13.65 -9.46
N THR A 7 -6.25 -13.71 -8.27
CA THR A 7 -7.57 -14.34 -8.11
C THR A 7 -8.70 -13.52 -8.72
N HIS A 8 -8.48 -12.22 -8.95
CA HIS A 8 -9.46 -11.31 -9.57
C HIS A 8 -8.93 -10.61 -10.83
N ASN A 9 -7.61 -10.54 -11.03
CA ASN A 9 -6.98 -9.95 -12.21
C ASN A 9 -5.85 -10.84 -12.75
N LYS A 10 -6.15 -11.69 -13.73
CA LYS A 10 -5.20 -12.70 -14.25
C LYS A 10 -3.98 -12.10 -14.96
N SER A 11 -4.12 -10.89 -15.50
CA SER A 11 -3.07 -10.13 -16.19
C SER A 11 -2.32 -9.16 -15.26
N PHE A 12 -2.52 -9.26 -13.94
CA PHE A 12 -1.83 -8.40 -12.98
C PHE A 12 -0.29 -8.53 -13.12
N PRO A 13 0.45 -7.43 -13.35
CA PRO A 13 1.91 -7.44 -13.42
C PRO A 13 2.52 -7.86 -12.07
N ARG A 14 3.51 -8.77 -12.12
CA ARG A 14 4.17 -9.26 -10.90
C ARG A 14 5.00 -8.17 -10.23
N GLU A 15 5.59 -7.32 -11.06
CA GLU A 15 6.46 -6.21 -10.75
C GLU A 15 5.80 -5.25 -9.74
N ILE A 16 4.48 -5.05 -9.82
CA ILE A 16 3.74 -4.23 -8.85
C ILE A 16 3.81 -4.84 -7.45
N ALA A 17 3.55 -6.14 -7.29
CA ALA A 17 3.62 -6.79 -5.98
C ALA A 17 5.05 -6.83 -5.42
N GLU A 18 6.05 -6.99 -6.29
CA GLU A 18 7.46 -6.94 -5.91
C GLU A 18 7.88 -5.53 -5.48
N ALA A 19 7.40 -4.49 -6.16
CA ALA A 19 7.62 -3.10 -5.79
C ALA A 19 7.04 -2.81 -4.39
N TYR A 20 5.80 -3.20 -4.09
CA TYR A 20 5.22 -3.03 -2.74
C TYR A 20 6.03 -3.75 -1.66
N TYR A 21 6.52 -4.96 -1.96
CA TYR A 21 7.38 -5.70 -1.02
C TYR A 21 8.69 -4.93 -0.73
N ASN A 22 9.43 -4.61 -1.79
CA ASN A 22 10.77 -4.04 -1.69
C ASN A 22 10.75 -2.61 -1.12
N ILE A 23 9.84 -1.77 -1.61
CA ILE A 23 9.71 -0.38 -1.19
C ILE A 23 9.11 -0.31 0.21
N GLY A 24 8.08 -1.12 0.51
CA GLY A 24 7.53 -1.22 1.85
C GLY A 24 8.61 -1.58 2.88
N LYS A 25 9.42 -2.59 2.60
CA LYS A 25 10.57 -2.97 3.44
C LYS A 25 11.57 -1.82 3.61
N LYS A 26 11.91 -1.10 2.53
CA LYS A 26 12.84 0.03 2.57
C LYS A 26 12.35 1.17 3.49
N TYR A 27 11.05 1.48 3.44
CA TYR A 27 10.44 2.57 4.23
C TYR A 27 9.96 2.14 5.63
N GLY A 28 10.04 0.85 5.97
CA GLY A 28 9.44 0.31 7.19
C GLY A 28 7.91 0.35 7.19
N VAL A 29 7.28 0.42 6.01
CA VAL A 29 5.83 0.44 5.83
C VAL A 29 5.35 -0.95 5.39
N ARG A 30 4.22 -1.42 5.95
CA ARG A 30 3.60 -2.70 5.57
C ARG A 30 3.09 -2.66 4.12
N GLY A 31 3.98 -3.01 3.19
CA GLY A 31 3.71 -3.00 1.75
C GLY A 31 2.59 -3.94 1.31
N ASP A 32 2.36 -5.01 2.05
CA ASP A 32 1.24 -5.93 1.85
C ASP A 32 -0.12 -5.29 2.15
N ILE A 33 -0.22 -4.49 3.21
CA ILE A 33 -1.44 -3.73 3.52
C ILE A 33 -1.58 -2.54 2.55
N ALA A 34 -0.48 -1.88 2.18
CA ALA A 34 -0.49 -0.82 1.15
C ALA A 34 -0.94 -1.34 -0.22
N LEU A 35 -0.57 -2.57 -0.60
CA LEU A 35 -1.09 -3.23 -1.79
C LEU A 35 -2.61 -3.47 -1.67
N CYS A 36 -3.11 -3.88 -0.50
CA CYS A 36 -4.55 -4.02 -0.28
C CYS A 36 -5.30 -2.68 -0.41
N GLN A 37 -4.70 -1.59 0.06
CA GLN A 37 -5.20 -0.24 -0.19
C GLN A 37 -5.25 0.04 -1.70
N ALA A 38 -4.19 -0.25 -2.45
CA ALA A 38 -4.17 -0.04 -3.89
C ALA A 38 -5.18 -0.91 -4.67
N ILE A 39 -5.43 -2.15 -4.22
CA ILE A 39 -6.51 -3.01 -4.76
C ILE A 39 -7.85 -2.29 -4.62
N LEU A 40 -8.10 -1.64 -3.49
CA LEU A 40 -9.33 -0.92 -3.22
C LEU A 40 -9.49 0.29 -4.15
N GLU A 41 -8.43 1.10 -4.26
CA GLU A 41 -8.41 2.34 -5.06
C GLU A 41 -8.53 2.08 -6.56
N THR A 42 -7.89 1.01 -7.05
CA THR A 42 -7.84 0.69 -8.50
C THR A 42 -8.89 -0.32 -8.93
N GLY A 43 -9.69 -0.86 -8.01
CA GLY A 43 -10.64 -1.92 -8.30
C GLY A 43 -9.97 -3.23 -8.77
N TRP A 44 -8.93 -3.67 -8.05
CA TRP A 44 -8.07 -4.83 -8.36
C TRP A 44 -7.12 -4.63 -9.55
N PHE A 45 -6.63 -3.40 -9.77
CA PHE A 45 -5.77 -3.07 -10.92
C PHE A 45 -6.42 -3.44 -12.26
N ARG A 46 -7.76 -3.51 -12.28
CA ARG A 46 -8.50 -3.89 -13.48
C ARG A 46 -8.73 -2.72 -14.41
N PHE A 47 -8.27 -1.51 -14.03
CA PHE A 47 -8.36 -0.25 -14.78
C PHE A 47 -9.55 -0.29 -15.73
N ALA A 48 -10.75 -0.39 -15.13
CA ALA A 48 -11.95 -0.65 -15.91
C ALA A 48 -12.04 0.39 -17.02
N ASP A 49 -12.51 -0.03 -18.19
CA ASP A 49 -12.61 0.73 -19.43
C ASP A 49 -13.33 2.10 -19.30
N ASP A 50 -13.85 2.43 -18.11
CA ASP A 50 -14.67 3.60 -17.77
C ASP A 50 -14.21 4.36 -16.50
N THR A 51 -12.98 4.09 -16.01
CA THR A 51 -12.34 4.89 -14.94
C THR A 51 -11.27 5.81 -15.52
N ALA A 52 -11.21 7.06 -15.05
CA ALA A 52 -10.30 8.11 -15.56
C ALA A 52 -8.80 7.83 -15.34
N VAL A 53 -8.45 6.67 -14.75
CA VAL A 53 -7.10 6.21 -14.49
C VAL A 53 -6.77 5.11 -15.50
N THR A 54 -6.14 5.49 -16.60
CA THR A 54 -5.53 4.53 -17.53
C THR A 54 -4.32 3.87 -16.85
N SER A 55 -3.99 2.64 -17.25
CA SER A 55 -2.82 1.87 -16.76
C SER A 55 -1.50 2.67 -16.74
N ASP A 56 -1.43 3.70 -17.55
CA ASP A 56 -0.21 4.46 -17.86
C ASP A 56 0.09 5.57 -16.84
N GLN A 57 -0.81 5.84 -15.88
CA GLN A 57 -0.55 6.84 -14.85
C GLN A 57 0.25 6.29 -13.67
N TYR A 58 0.29 4.95 -13.49
CA TYR A 58 0.88 4.28 -12.32
C TYR A 58 0.46 4.87 -10.95
N ASN A 59 -0.68 5.57 -10.88
CA ASN A 59 -1.21 6.17 -9.67
C ASN A 59 -2.12 5.19 -8.94
N PHE A 60 -1.50 4.26 -8.22
CA PHE A 60 -2.19 3.13 -7.59
C PHE A 60 -3.01 3.49 -6.34
N CYS A 61 -2.91 4.73 -5.85
CA CYS A 61 -3.59 5.16 -4.63
C CYS A 61 -4.42 6.44 -4.79
N GLY A 62 -4.68 6.86 -6.03
CA GLY A 62 -5.59 7.96 -6.35
C GLY A 62 -5.09 9.34 -5.91
N LEU A 63 -3.78 9.55 -5.82
CA LEU A 63 -3.22 10.84 -5.39
C LEU A 63 -3.71 11.96 -6.30
N GLY A 64 -4.31 12.98 -5.70
CA GLY A 64 -4.79 14.17 -6.40
C GLY A 64 -6.07 13.97 -7.22
N VAL A 65 -6.74 12.80 -7.13
CA VAL A 65 -8.05 12.60 -7.76
C VAL A 65 -9.11 13.37 -6.97
N THR A 66 -9.78 14.32 -7.63
CA THR A 66 -10.88 15.10 -7.03
C THR A 66 -12.25 14.49 -7.36
N VAL A 67 -13.28 14.93 -6.64
CA VAL A 67 -14.67 14.45 -6.81
C VAL A 67 -15.20 14.64 -8.25
N ASN A 68 -14.62 15.58 -9.00
CA ASN A 68 -14.96 15.87 -10.39
C ASN A 68 -14.28 14.94 -11.41
N LYS A 69 -13.63 13.86 -10.96
CA LYS A 69 -12.84 12.94 -11.80
C LYS A 69 -11.74 13.64 -12.60
N GLU A 70 -11.20 14.75 -12.08
CA GLU A 70 -10.00 15.34 -12.68
C GLU A 70 -8.88 14.30 -12.65
N ARG A 71 -8.08 14.29 -13.72
CA ARG A 71 -6.93 13.38 -13.81
C ARG A 71 -6.03 13.62 -12.60
N GLY A 72 -5.90 12.61 -11.74
CA GLY A 72 -4.95 12.62 -10.64
C GLY A 72 -3.51 12.70 -11.13
N HIS A 73 -2.55 12.66 -10.21
CA HIS A 73 -1.14 12.62 -10.55
C HIS A 73 -0.81 11.38 -11.41
N ALA A 74 0.25 11.47 -12.21
CA ALA A 74 0.81 10.36 -12.96
C ALA A 74 2.30 10.25 -12.62
N PHE A 75 2.80 9.03 -12.65
CA PHE A 75 4.20 8.68 -12.35
C PHE A 75 4.85 8.04 -13.57
N GLU A 76 6.18 7.99 -13.63
CA GLU A 76 6.89 7.51 -14.81
C GLU A 76 7.01 5.99 -14.85
N SER A 77 6.89 5.33 -13.68
CA SER A 77 7.06 3.88 -13.54
C SER A 77 6.21 3.29 -12.42
N ILE A 78 6.14 1.95 -12.38
CA ILE A 78 5.54 1.19 -11.29
C ILE A 78 6.23 1.54 -9.96
N GLU A 79 7.57 1.58 -9.97
CA GLU A 79 8.39 1.89 -8.82
C GLU A 79 8.08 3.27 -8.25
N GLU A 80 7.96 4.28 -9.10
CA GLU A 80 7.60 5.63 -8.66
C GLU A 80 6.17 5.70 -8.11
N GLY A 81 5.21 5.07 -8.79
CA GLY A 81 3.82 5.03 -8.35
C GLY A 81 3.65 4.37 -6.97
N VAL A 82 4.32 3.25 -6.75
CA VAL A 82 4.35 2.57 -5.45
C VAL A 82 5.11 3.41 -4.42
N THR A 83 6.24 4.01 -4.80
CA THR A 83 7.03 4.89 -3.91
C THR A 83 6.21 6.08 -3.45
N ALA A 84 5.47 6.74 -4.33
CA ALA A 84 4.60 7.85 -3.98
C ALA A 84 3.51 7.46 -2.98
N GLN A 85 2.85 6.30 -3.17
CA GLN A 85 1.89 5.80 -2.19
C GLN A 85 2.56 5.52 -0.83
N ILE A 86 3.70 4.82 -0.83
CA ILE A 86 4.40 4.46 0.40
C ILE A 86 4.89 5.71 1.13
N GLN A 87 5.39 6.72 0.41
CA GLN A 87 5.73 8.02 0.96
C GLN A 87 4.52 8.74 1.57
N HIS A 88 3.36 8.68 0.92
CA HIS A 88 2.15 9.28 1.49
C HIS A 88 1.76 8.60 2.83
N LEU A 89 1.80 7.27 2.88
CA LEU A 89 1.60 6.50 4.12
C LEU A 89 2.67 6.82 5.18
N TYR A 90 3.93 6.94 4.75
CA TYR A 90 5.05 7.30 5.62
C TYR A 90 4.88 8.69 6.22
N ALA A 91 4.38 9.66 5.45
CA ALA A 91 4.07 10.99 5.95
C ALA A 91 2.99 10.95 7.03
N TYR A 92 1.95 10.13 6.86
CA TYR A 92 0.92 9.94 7.88
C TYR A 92 1.46 9.28 9.15
N GLY A 93 2.25 8.22 9.00
CA GLY A 93 2.70 7.37 10.11
C GLY A 93 3.95 7.83 10.84
N SER A 94 4.78 8.68 10.23
CA SER A 94 6.09 9.06 10.79
C SER A 94 6.40 10.56 10.65
N ARG A 95 7.22 11.06 11.59
CA ARG A 95 7.86 12.38 11.55
C ARG A 95 9.34 12.34 11.17
N ASP A 96 9.92 11.14 11.04
CA ASP A 96 11.36 10.95 10.80
C ASP A 96 11.77 11.36 9.38
N GLU A 97 13.04 11.57 9.13
CA GLU A 97 13.51 11.81 7.75
C GLU A 97 13.29 10.57 6.87
N LEU A 98 13.14 10.79 5.56
CA LEU A 98 13.04 9.66 4.61
C LEU A 98 14.26 8.72 4.76
N PRO A 99 14.10 7.42 4.44
CA PRO A 99 15.24 6.50 4.41
C PRO A 99 16.41 7.06 3.61
N ALA A 100 17.64 6.81 4.07
CA ALA A 100 18.84 7.37 3.48
C ALA A 100 18.91 7.12 1.96
N GLY A 101 19.11 8.20 1.19
CA GLY A 101 19.24 8.16 -0.27
C GLY A 101 17.93 8.27 -1.05
N GLU A 102 16.77 8.32 -0.37
CA GLU A 102 15.48 8.51 -1.02
C GLU A 102 15.16 10.00 -1.22
N THR A 103 14.51 10.32 -2.34
CA THR A 103 13.96 11.64 -2.65
C THR A 103 12.43 11.61 -2.60
N ILE A 104 11.80 12.77 -2.37
CA ILE A 104 10.33 12.87 -2.37
C ILE A 104 9.82 12.72 -3.82
N ILE A 105 9.04 11.66 -4.04
CA ILE A 105 8.29 11.37 -5.27
C ILE A 105 6.82 11.73 -5.12
N ASP A 106 6.25 11.59 -3.91
CA ASP A 106 4.87 11.99 -3.63
C ASP A 106 4.70 13.52 -3.75
N PRO A 107 3.99 14.04 -4.77
CA PRO A 107 3.81 15.47 -4.96
C PRO A 107 2.94 16.13 -3.87
N ARG A 108 2.29 15.31 -3.04
CA ARG A 108 1.44 15.74 -1.93
C ARG A 108 2.05 15.48 -0.57
N PHE A 109 3.31 15.04 -0.51
CA PHE A 109 4.00 14.69 0.74
C PHE A 109 3.95 15.83 1.78
N SER A 110 4.18 17.06 1.31
CA SER A 110 4.17 18.27 2.15
C SER A 110 2.78 18.74 2.59
N TYR A 111 1.71 18.22 1.98
CA TYR A 111 0.33 18.53 2.39
C TYR A 111 -0.16 17.67 3.56
N VAL A 112 0.57 16.62 3.91
CA VAL A 112 0.26 15.78 5.07
C VAL A 112 0.87 16.40 6.33
N SER A 113 0.05 16.60 7.35
CA SER A 113 0.58 16.88 8.69
C SER A 113 1.30 15.63 9.20
N ARG A 114 2.63 15.68 9.30
CA ARG A 114 3.44 14.49 9.52
C ARG A 114 3.20 13.81 10.86
N GLY A 115 3.05 12.49 10.86
CA GLY A 115 2.72 11.70 12.05
C GLY A 115 1.28 11.93 12.56
N SER A 116 0.35 12.34 11.68
CA SER A 116 -1.05 12.61 12.06
C SER A 116 -1.95 11.36 12.07
N ALA A 117 -1.46 10.21 11.61
CA ALA A 117 -2.17 8.94 11.63
C ALA A 117 -1.17 7.78 11.82
N SER A 118 -1.04 7.31 13.06
CA SER A 118 -0.12 6.23 13.45
C SER A 118 -0.65 4.83 13.19
N THR A 119 -1.95 4.70 12.91
CA THR A 119 -2.62 3.42 12.63
C THR A 119 -3.36 3.47 11.29
N TRP A 120 -3.72 2.30 10.75
CA TRP A 120 -4.53 2.22 9.53
C TRP A 120 -5.93 2.80 9.76
N GLU A 121 -6.48 2.62 10.96
CA GLU A 121 -7.74 3.18 11.42
C GLU A 121 -7.71 4.71 11.46
N ASP A 122 -6.58 5.31 11.85
CA ASP A 122 -6.42 6.77 11.85
C ASP A 122 -6.45 7.38 10.45
N LEU A 123 -6.27 6.58 9.38
CA LEU A 123 -6.42 7.04 8.01
C LEU A 123 -7.89 7.32 7.63
N ASN A 124 -8.85 6.80 8.41
CA ASN A 124 -10.27 7.10 8.21
C ASN A 124 -10.54 8.61 8.35
N GLY A 125 -11.21 9.19 7.36
CA GLY A 125 -11.47 10.63 7.33
C GLY A 125 -10.25 11.51 7.01
N ARG A 126 -9.05 10.92 6.85
CA ARG A 126 -7.81 11.65 6.49
C ARG A 126 -7.35 11.31 5.08
N TRP A 127 -7.16 10.02 4.79
CA TRP A 127 -6.84 9.56 3.44
C TRP A 127 -8.06 9.66 2.53
N ALA A 128 -9.18 9.11 2.99
CA ALA A 128 -10.48 9.18 2.32
C ALA A 128 -11.52 9.71 3.31
N ALA A 129 -12.52 10.44 2.82
CA ALA A 129 -13.63 10.94 3.66
C ALA A 129 -14.50 9.82 4.28
N ASN A 130 -14.25 8.56 3.90
CA ASN A 130 -14.97 7.38 4.39
C ASN A 130 -14.50 6.97 5.79
N LYS A 131 -15.45 6.77 6.71
CA LYS A 131 -15.20 6.34 8.10
C LYS A 131 -14.87 4.86 8.26
N HIS A 132 -15.13 4.05 7.23
CA HIS A 132 -14.88 2.60 7.19
C HIS A 132 -13.82 2.24 6.14
N TYR A 133 -12.91 3.18 5.87
CA TYR A 133 -11.89 3.00 4.83
C TYR A 133 -10.89 1.91 5.24
N SER A 134 -10.37 2.01 6.47
CA SER A 134 -9.45 1.03 7.06
C SER A 134 -10.05 -0.38 7.09
N ASP A 135 -11.32 -0.51 7.47
CA ASP A 135 -12.00 -1.80 7.61
C ASP A 135 -11.99 -2.58 6.29
N ARG A 136 -12.17 -1.89 5.17
CA ARG A 136 -12.15 -2.49 3.83
C ARG A 136 -10.73 -2.93 3.42
N ILE A 137 -9.72 -2.14 3.79
CA ILE A 137 -8.30 -2.47 3.54
C ILE A 137 -7.90 -3.70 4.36
N LEU A 138 -8.17 -3.68 5.66
CA LEU A 138 -7.82 -4.77 6.58
C LEU A 138 -8.58 -6.06 6.24
N SER A 139 -9.84 -5.96 5.81
CA SER A 139 -10.59 -7.12 5.29
C SER A 139 -9.90 -7.78 4.09
N LEU A 140 -9.37 -6.99 3.15
CA LEU A 140 -8.57 -7.53 2.03
C LEU A 140 -7.26 -8.16 2.53
N TYR A 141 -6.59 -7.51 3.48
CA TYR A 141 -5.36 -8.02 4.08
C TYR A 141 -5.58 -9.37 4.77
N TYR A 142 -6.61 -9.51 5.62
CA TYR A 142 -6.88 -10.78 6.30
C TYR A 142 -7.21 -11.92 5.31
N ARG A 143 -7.97 -11.63 4.25
CA ARG A 143 -8.24 -12.62 3.19
C ARG A 143 -6.96 -13.04 2.45
N MET A 144 -6.03 -12.11 2.26
CA MET A 144 -4.72 -12.40 1.66
C MET A 144 -3.84 -13.23 2.61
N ALA A 145 -3.80 -12.88 3.89
CA ALA A 145 -3.00 -13.56 4.90
C ALA A 145 -3.47 -15.01 5.10
N GLN A 146 -4.78 -15.24 5.23
CA GLN A 146 -5.36 -16.58 5.38
C GLN A 146 -5.01 -17.54 4.24
N ARG A 147 -4.85 -17.04 3.01
CA ARG A 147 -4.41 -17.84 1.85
C ARG A 147 -2.92 -18.16 1.85
N THR A 148 -2.14 -17.40 2.59
CA THR A 148 -0.70 -17.61 2.69
C THR A 148 -0.39 -18.67 3.75
N ILE A 149 -1.29 -18.83 4.73
CA ILE A 149 -1.21 -19.80 5.83
C ILE A 149 -1.91 -21.10 5.39
N GLU A 150 -1.28 -21.88 4.51
CA GLU A 150 -1.76 -23.23 4.13
C GLU A 150 -0.82 -24.36 4.60
N ILE A 151 0.32 -24.02 5.20
CA ILE A 151 1.31 -24.95 5.78
C ILE A 151 1.74 -24.47 7.17
N ILE A 152 2.27 -25.40 7.97
CA ILE A 152 2.54 -25.20 9.39
C ILE A 152 3.63 -24.15 9.61
N GLU A 153 3.27 -23.03 10.23
CA GLU A 153 4.20 -22.17 10.94
C GLU A 153 4.51 -22.80 12.29
N VAL A 154 5.80 -23.02 12.57
CA VAL A 154 6.28 -23.37 13.91
C VAL A 154 6.98 -22.14 14.45
N ASP A 155 6.30 -21.45 15.36
CA ASP A 155 6.85 -20.33 16.11
C ASP A 155 7.35 -20.89 17.45
N ILE A 156 8.66 -21.09 17.57
CA ILE A 156 9.28 -21.55 18.82
C ILE A 156 9.64 -20.29 19.62
N PRO A 157 8.98 -20.02 20.77
CA PRO A 157 9.29 -18.86 21.59
C PRO A 157 10.75 -18.86 22.05
N ASP A 158 11.37 -17.68 22.11
CA ASP A 158 12.78 -17.50 22.49
C ASP A 158 13.12 -18.11 23.87
N GLU A 159 12.14 -18.18 24.78
CA GLU A 159 12.24 -18.81 26.11
C GLU A 159 12.56 -20.32 26.10
N TYR A 160 12.43 -20.99 24.95
CA TYR A 160 12.75 -22.42 24.79
C TYR A 160 14.18 -22.71 24.29
N TRP A 161 14.99 -21.68 24.00
CA TRP A 161 16.40 -21.84 23.59
C TRP A 161 17.42 -21.65 24.73
N GLU A 162 17.00 -21.15 25.90
CA GLU A 162 17.87 -20.98 27.07
C GLU A 162 17.75 -22.14 28.08
N SER A 163 18.26 -23.31 27.72
CA SER A 163 18.83 -24.27 28.69
C SER A 163 19.56 -25.36 27.91
N HIS A 164 20.59 -25.95 28.53
CA HIS A 164 21.49 -27.01 28.05
C HIS A 164 22.93 -26.58 27.66
N GLU A 165 23.58 -25.78 28.52
CA GLU A 165 24.99 -26.04 28.90
C GLU A 165 25.05 -26.57 30.33
#